data_AF-A0A7V4JHQ5-F1
#
_entry.id   AF-A0A7V4JHQ5-F1
#
_cell.length_a   1.000
_cell.length_b   1.000
_cell.length_c   1.000
_cell.angle_alpha   90.00
_cell.angle_beta   90.00
_cell.angle_gamma   90.00
#
_symmetry.space_group_name_H-M   'P 1'
#
loop_
_entity.id
_entity.type
_entity.pdbx_description
1 polymer ?
#
loop_
_entity_poly.entity_id
_entity_poly.type
_entity_poly.pdbx_seq_one_letter_code
_entity_poly.pdbx_strand_id
1 'polypeptide(L)'
;MEEYLLSHEVDFSTDIQKSSVWVTLLGTIAPILLMIIFFVFLMNQMQGGGSKVMSFGKSRAKRMAMDQPKITFKDVAGVDEAVEELQEIKEFLENPKRFQSLGARIPKGVLLFGPPGTGKTLLARAVAGEAGVPFFSISGSDFVEMFVGVGASRV
;
A
#
# COMPACT_ATOMS: atom_id res chain seq x y z
N MET A 1 -1.94 -41.33 68.78
CA MET A 1 -3.22 -42.03 68.52
C MET A 1 -2.98 -43.36 67.80
N GLU A 2 -2.00 -43.45 66.87
CA GLU A 2 -1.55 -44.71 66.27
C GLU A 2 -0.90 -45.67 67.29
N GLU A 3 -0.17 -45.14 68.28
CA GLU A 3 0.51 -45.95 69.31
C GLU A 3 -0.47 -46.65 70.29
N TYR A 4 -1.71 -46.16 70.43
CA TYR A 4 -2.73 -46.74 71.33
C TYR A 4 -3.49 -47.92 70.71
N LEU A 5 -3.40 -48.09 69.39
CA LEU A 5 -4.14 -49.08 68.61
C LEU A 5 -3.33 -50.38 68.34
N LEU A 6 -2.03 -50.38 68.64
CA LEU A 6 -1.16 -51.56 68.53
C LEU A 6 -1.34 -52.57 69.67
N SER A 7 -1.93 -52.17 70.80
CA SER A 7 -2.08 -53.01 72.00
C SER A 7 -3.33 -53.91 71.99
N HIS A 8 -4.19 -53.81 70.96
CA HIS A 8 -5.49 -54.49 70.93
C HIS A 8 -5.71 -55.40 69.69
N GLU A 9 -4.63 -55.80 68.99
CA GLU A 9 -4.68 -56.76 67.85
C GLU A 9 -5.87 -56.54 66.89
N VAL A 10 -6.11 -55.30 66.50
CA VAL A 10 -7.10 -55.00 65.45
C VAL A 10 -6.37 -54.98 64.12
N ASP A 11 -6.79 -55.85 63.21
CA ASP A 11 -6.26 -55.95 61.84
C ASP A 11 -6.53 -54.65 61.07
N PHE A 12 -5.46 -53.90 60.74
CA PHE A 12 -5.55 -52.70 59.91
C PHE A 12 -5.22 -53.06 58.45
N SER A 13 -6.24 -53.30 57.64
CA SER A 13 -6.09 -53.27 56.18
C SER A 13 -6.04 -51.81 55.72
N THR A 14 -4.85 -51.28 55.46
CA THR A 14 -4.71 -50.05 54.70
C THR A 14 -4.79 -50.41 53.22
N ASP A 15 -5.96 -50.18 52.62
CA ASP A 15 -6.06 -50.17 51.16
C ASP A 15 -5.42 -48.86 50.69
N ILE A 16 -4.08 -48.91 50.54
CA ILE A 16 -3.32 -47.84 49.92
C ILE A 16 -3.87 -47.75 48.51
N GLN A 17 -4.72 -46.75 48.24
CA GLN A 17 -5.11 -46.40 46.89
C GLN A 17 -3.84 -46.27 46.07
N LYS A 18 -3.51 -47.32 45.32
CA LYS A 18 -2.52 -47.26 44.25
C LYS A 18 -3.19 -46.46 43.16
N SER A 19 -3.22 -45.13 43.31
CA SER A 19 -3.53 -44.25 42.18
C SER A 19 -2.50 -44.62 41.14
N SER A 20 -2.95 -45.29 40.07
CA SER A 20 -2.05 -45.79 39.05
C SER A 20 -1.25 -44.59 38.55
N VAL A 21 0.07 -44.63 38.72
CA VAL A 21 0.98 -43.51 38.39
C VAL A 21 0.73 -43.03 36.95
N TRP A 22 0.28 -43.94 36.07
CA TRP A 22 -0.18 -43.66 34.72
C TRP A 22 -1.38 -42.73 34.64
N VAL A 23 -2.38 -42.88 35.52
CA VAL A 23 -3.57 -42.02 35.57
C VAL A 23 -3.20 -40.63 36.07
N THR A 24 -2.32 -40.54 37.08
CA THR A 24 -1.81 -39.25 37.57
C THR A 24 -0.96 -38.55 36.50
N LEU A 25 -0.07 -39.28 35.83
CA LEU A 25 0.80 -38.74 34.78
C LEU A 25 -0.01 -38.26 33.56
N LEU A 26 -0.99 -39.04 33.11
CA LEU A 26 -1.92 -38.63 32.04
C LEU A 26 -2.75 -37.40 32.44
N GLY A 27 -3.27 -37.38 33.67
CA GLY A 27 -4.07 -36.27 34.18
C GLY A 27 -3.31 -34.94 34.21
N THR A 28 -2.01 -34.97 34.53
CA THR A 28 -1.17 -33.75 34.57
C THR A 28 -0.61 -33.36 33.20
N ILE A 29 -0.25 -34.33 32.35
CA ILE A 29 0.35 -34.05 31.04
C ILE A 29 -0.71 -33.58 30.03
N ALA A 30 -1.94 -34.13 30.08
CA ALA A 30 -3.01 -33.79 29.15
C ALA A 30 -3.28 -32.28 28.99
N PRO A 31 -3.50 -31.48 30.06
CA PRO A 31 -3.76 -30.04 29.92
C PRO A 31 -2.57 -29.26 29.36
N ILE A 32 -1.33 -29.66 29.70
CA ILE A 32 -0.10 -29.03 29.19
C ILE A 32 0.04 -29.26 27.69
N LEU A 33 -0.21 -30.50 27.25
CA LEU A 33 -0.10 -30.90 25.85
C LEU A 33 -1.16 -30.19 24.99
N LEU A 34 -2.38 -30.08 25.50
CA LEU A 34 -3.48 -29.34 24.84
C LEU A 34 -3.14 -27.85 24.68
N MET A 35 -2.56 -27.23 25.72
CA MET A 35 -2.12 -25.84 25.68
C MET A 35 -1.03 -25.61 24.62
N ILE A 36 -0.04 -26.51 24.52
CA ILE A 36 1.04 -26.43 23.52
C ILE A 36 0.46 -26.53 22.10
N ILE A 37 -0.42 -27.50 21.84
CA ILE A 37 -1.05 -27.68 20.53
C ILE A 37 -1.88 -26.44 20.15
N PHE A 38 -2.64 -25.89 21.09
CA PHE A 38 -3.42 -24.67 20.88
C PHE A 38 -2.54 -23.46 20.54
N PHE A 39 -1.40 -23.32 21.23
CA PHE A 39 -0.46 -22.22 20.96
C PHE A 39 0.22 -22.35 19.61
N VAL A 40 0.61 -23.57 19.21
CA VAL A 40 1.16 -23.85 17.87
C VAL A 40 0.12 -23.57 16.78
N PHE A 41 -1.15 -23.92 17.00
CA PHE A 41 -2.24 -23.61 16.07
C PHE A 41 -2.43 -22.09 15.90
N LEU A 42 -2.40 -21.33 17.01
CA LEU A 42 -2.46 -19.86 16.98
C LEU A 42 -1.28 -19.23 16.25
N MET A 43 -0.06 -19.70 16.50
CA MET A 43 1.15 -19.21 15.82
C MET A 43 1.09 -19.50 14.31
N ASN A 44 0.63 -20.69 13.92
CA ASN A 44 0.43 -21.04 12.52
C ASN A 44 -0.65 -20.17 11.84
N GLN A 45 -1.66 -19.72 12.59
CA GLN A 45 -2.67 -18.78 12.08
C GLN A 45 -2.15 -17.34 11.97
N MET A 46 -1.28 -16.90 12.88
CA MET A 46 -0.71 -15.55 12.89
C MET A 46 0.40 -15.35 11.83
N GLN A 47 1.14 -16.40 11.48
CA GLN A 47 2.18 -16.33 10.44
C GLN A 47 1.63 -16.09 9.02
N GLY A 48 0.33 -16.33 8.79
CA GLY A 48 -0.35 -15.99 7.54
C GLY A 48 -0.79 -14.51 7.41
N GLY A 49 -0.65 -13.70 8.47
CA GLY A 49 -1.16 -12.32 8.53
C GLY A 49 -0.13 -11.22 8.77
N GLY A 50 1.12 -11.57 9.12
CA GLY A 50 2.17 -10.62 9.54
C GLY A 50 2.66 -9.65 8.46
N SER A 51 2.33 -9.88 7.19
CA SER A 51 2.73 -8.99 6.07
C SER A 51 1.90 -7.71 5.99
N LYS A 52 0.76 -7.60 6.69
CA LYS A 52 -0.18 -6.47 6.51
C LYS A 52 0.18 -5.24 7.34
N VAL A 53 0.84 -5.40 8.49
CA VAL A 53 1.17 -4.28 9.39
C VAL A 53 2.44 -3.53 8.93
N MET A 54 3.41 -4.22 8.32
CA MET A 54 4.61 -3.60 7.72
C MET A 54 4.35 -2.92 6.36
N SER A 55 3.12 -3.00 5.85
CA SER A 55 2.71 -2.43 4.55
C SER A 55 2.11 -1.01 4.67
N PHE A 56 1.90 -0.49 5.88
CA PHE A 56 1.26 0.81 6.09
C PHE A 56 2.16 2.03 5.80
N GLY A 57 3.47 1.84 5.71
CA GLY A 57 4.45 2.92 5.48
C GLY A 57 5.09 2.95 4.09
N LYS A 58 4.83 1.95 3.24
CA LYS A 58 5.36 1.96 1.87
C LYS A 58 4.36 2.67 0.98
N SER A 59 4.70 3.89 0.59
CA SER A 59 4.06 4.60 -0.52
C SER A 59 3.83 3.63 -1.67
N ARG A 60 2.57 3.23 -1.87
CA ARG A 60 2.12 2.71 -3.16
C ARG A 60 1.94 3.93 -4.05
N ALA A 61 3.05 4.64 -4.34
CA ALA A 61 3.07 5.55 -5.47
C ALA A 61 2.74 4.66 -6.66
N LYS A 62 1.46 4.69 -7.05
CA LYS A 62 0.98 4.11 -8.30
C LYS A 62 1.91 4.72 -9.33
N ARG A 63 2.85 3.91 -9.86
CA ARG A 63 3.73 4.34 -10.94
C ARG A 63 2.80 4.97 -11.95
N MET A 64 2.82 6.30 -12.04
CA MET A 64 1.94 7.01 -12.94
C MET A 64 2.20 6.38 -14.29
N ALA A 65 1.15 5.87 -14.93
CA ALA A 65 1.31 5.20 -16.21
C ALA A 65 1.96 6.22 -17.14
N MET A 66 3.23 6.00 -17.47
CA MET A 66 3.95 6.80 -18.45
C MET A 66 3.27 6.49 -19.78
N ASP A 67 2.30 7.31 -20.15
CA ASP A 67 1.65 7.25 -21.44
C ASP A 67 2.54 8.03 -22.41
N GLN A 68 2.91 7.41 -23.52
CA GLN A 68 3.46 8.12 -24.67
C GLN A 68 2.26 8.41 -25.58
N PRO A 69 1.68 9.61 -25.50
CA PRO A 69 0.50 9.93 -26.28
C PRO A 69 0.83 9.84 -27.76
N LYS A 70 0.02 9.08 -28.50
CA LYS A 70 0.08 9.00 -29.98
C LYS A 70 -0.67 10.15 -30.67
N ILE A 71 -1.32 11.01 -29.87
CA ILE A 71 -2.16 12.11 -30.33
C ILE A 71 -1.26 13.28 -30.70
N THR A 72 -1.54 13.94 -31.81
CA THR A 72 -0.77 15.03 -32.41
C THR A 72 -1.65 16.27 -32.61
N PHE A 73 -1.08 17.40 -33.03
CA PHE A 73 -1.87 18.61 -33.33
C PHE A 73 -2.85 18.38 -34.49
N LYS A 74 -2.59 17.41 -35.36
CA LYS A 74 -3.51 17.01 -36.45
C LYS A 74 -4.82 16.43 -35.94
N ASP A 75 -4.84 15.92 -34.72
CA ASP A 75 -6.02 15.32 -34.09
C ASP A 75 -6.88 16.35 -33.35
N VAL A 76 -6.45 17.63 -33.33
CA VAL A 76 -7.15 18.74 -32.71
C VAL A 76 -7.73 19.64 -33.80
N ALA A 77 -9.02 19.98 -33.67
CA ALA A 77 -9.74 20.80 -34.64
C ALA A 77 -10.44 21.99 -33.96
N GLY A 78 -10.50 23.12 -34.67
CA GLY A 78 -11.33 24.28 -34.29
C GLY A 78 -10.74 25.19 -33.21
N VAL A 79 -9.43 25.09 -32.93
CA VAL A 79 -8.71 25.89 -31.92
C VAL A 79 -7.33 26.30 -32.42
N ASP A 80 -7.27 26.84 -33.64
CA ASP A 80 -6.02 27.12 -34.36
C ASP A 80 -5.11 28.10 -33.59
N GLU A 81 -5.69 29.13 -32.96
CA GLU A 81 -4.97 30.10 -32.13
C GLU A 81 -4.25 29.43 -30.94
N ALA A 82 -4.94 28.52 -30.24
CA ALA A 82 -4.35 27.80 -29.11
C ALA A 82 -3.28 26.80 -29.55
N VAL A 83 -3.44 26.19 -30.73
CA VAL A 83 -2.42 25.31 -31.32
C VAL A 83 -1.17 26.10 -31.67
N GLU A 84 -1.31 27.30 -32.24
CA GLU A 84 -0.19 28.18 -32.58
C GLU A 84 0.61 28.59 -31.32
N GLU A 85 -0.06 29.02 -30.24
CA GLU A 85 0.62 29.33 -28.97
C GLU A 85 1.32 28.10 -28.37
N LEU A 86 0.68 26.93 -28.45
CA LEU A 86 1.25 25.68 -27.92
C LEU A 86 2.39 25.12 -28.79
N GLN A 87 2.53 25.58 -30.03
CA GLN A 87 3.66 25.25 -30.90
C GLN A 87 4.98 25.76 -30.31
N GLU A 88 4.97 26.93 -29.67
CA GLU A 88 6.14 27.47 -28.96
C GLU A 88 6.53 26.58 -27.76
N ILE A 89 5.53 26.12 -27.02
CA ILE A 89 5.73 25.20 -25.89
C ILE A 89 6.32 23.88 -26.36
N LYS A 90 5.87 23.36 -27.51
CA LYS A 90 6.42 22.17 -28.15
C LYS A 90 7.90 22.37 -28.52
N GLU A 91 8.25 23.48 -29.17
CA GLU A 91 9.64 23.78 -29.53
C GLU A 91 10.53 23.91 -28.29
N PHE A 92 9.99 24.47 -27.20
CA PHE A 92 10.66 24.54 -25.91
C PHE A 92 10.94 23.14 -25.33
N LEU A 93 9.98 22.22 -25.39
CA LEU A 93 10.14 20.84 -24.91
C LEU A 93 11.17 20.05 -25.73
N GLU A 94 11.25 20.29 -27.04
CA GLU A 94 12.23 19.63 -27.91
C GLU A 94 13.66 20.18 -27.72
N ASN A 95 13.81 21.51 -27.58
CA ASN A 95 15.12 22.16 -27.62
C ASN A 95 15.38 23.14 -26.44
N PRO A 96 15.26 22.70 -25.18
CA PRO A 96 15.32 23.61 -24.02
C PRO A 96 16.66 24.36 -23.90
N LYS A 97 17.76 23.73 -24.33
CA LYS A 97 19.11 24.34 -24.30
C LYS A 97 19.24 25.57 -25.19
N ARG A 98 18.59 25.56 -26.36
CA ARG A 98 18.61 26.68 -27.31
C ARG A 98 17.96 27.91 -26.67
N PHE A 99 16.79 27.74 -26.05
CA PHE A 99 16.09 28.83 -25.36
C PHE A 99 16.89 29.38 -24.17
N GLN A 100 17.54 28.51 -23.39
CA GLN A 100 18.42 28.97 -22.29
C GLN A 100 19.61 29.79 -22.80
N SER A 101 20.23 29.39 -23.91
CA SER A 101 21.39 30.10 -24.49
C SER A 101 21.05 31.49 -25.01
N LEU A 102 19.80 31.69 -25.45
CA LEU A 102 19.27 32.98 -25.88
C LEU A 102 18.85 33.88 -24.70
N GLY A 103 18.97 33.40 -23.45
CA GLY A 103 18.52 34.10 -22.25
C GLY A 103 17.00 34.12 -22.09
N ALA A 104 16.26 33.30 -22.85
CA ALA A 104 14.81 33.26 -22.77
C ALA A 104 14.36 32.60 -21.45
N ARG A 105 13.33 33.17 -20.83
CA ARG A 105 12.75 32.63 -19.60
C ARG A 105 11.90 31.42 -19.92
N ILE A 106 12.23 30.29 -19.31
CA ILE A 106 11.48 29.05 -19.47
C ILE A 106 10.08 29.20 -18.87
N PRO A 107 9.00 28.98 -19.65
CA PRO A 107 7.66 28.90 -19.09
C PRO A 107 7.58 27.71 -18.14
N LYS A 108 7.11 27.96 -16.91
CA LYS A 108 7.02 26.92 -15.86
C LYS A 108 5.73 26.12 -15.91
N GLY A 109 4.71 26.62 -16.60
CA GLY A 109 3.42 25.98 -16.71
C GLY A 109 2.48 26.78 -17.60
N VAL A 110 1.51 26.08 -18.18
CA VAL A 110 0.45 26.63 -19.02
C VAL A 110 -0.88 26.25 -18.40
N LEU A 111 -1.81 27.20 -18.29
CA LEU A 111 -3.15 26.98 -17.78
C LEU A 111 -4.15 27.03 -18.94
N LEU A 112 -4.73 25.89 -19.28
CA LEU A 112 -5.82 25.81 -20.25
C LEU A 112 -7.15 25.95 -19.51
N PHE A 113 -7.95 26.95 -19.84
CA PHE A 113 -9.27 27.19 -19.23
C PHE A 113 -10.38 27.21 -20.28
N GLY A 114 -11.61 26.96 -19.85
CA GLY A 114 -12.80 26.97 -20.71
C GLY A 114 -13.85 25.93 -20.31
N PRO A 115 -15.03 25.93 -20.95
CA PRO A 115 -16.13 25.01 -20.67
C PRO A 115 -15.72 23.51 -20.70
N PRO A 116 -16.40 22.60 -20.00
CA PRO A 116 -16.11 21.17 -20.10
C PRO A 116 -16.29 20.68 -21.55
N GLY A 117 -15.46 19.73 -21.98
CA GLY A 117 -15.54 19.15 -23.33
C GLY A 117 -14.81 19.91 -24.46
N THR A 118 -14.20 21.07 -24.19
CA THR A 118 -13.48 21.87 -25.22
C THR A 118 -12.07 21.35 -25.58
N GLY A 119 -11.76 20.08 -25.34
CA GLY A 119 -10.48 19.51 -25.76
C GLY A 119 -9.23 19.93 -24.98
N LYS A 120 -9.33 20.60 -23.82
CA LYS A 120 -8.14 21.00 -23.01
C LYS A 120 -7.17 19.85 -22.73
N THR A 121 -7.69 18.70 -22.28
CA THR A 121 -6.87 17.51 -22.02
C THR A 121 -6.33 16.90 -23.31
N LEU A 122 -7.07 17.05 -24.42
CA LEU A 122 -6.65 16.57 -25.74
C LEU A 122 -5.48 17.41 -26.27
N LEU A 123 -5.57 18.74 -26.17
CA LEU A 123 -4.49 19.69 -26.49
C LEU A 123 -3.23 19.38 -25.67
N ALA A 124 -3.36 19.22 -24.35
CA ALA A 124 -2.20 18.89 -23.51
C ALA A 124 -1.52 17.57 -23.90
N ARG A 125 -2.30 16.56 -24.30
CA ARG A 125 -1.79 15.29 -24.84
C ARG A 125 -1.14 15.47 -26.22
N ALA A 126 -1.73 16.29 -27.08
CA ALA A 126 -1.20 16.60 -28.41
C ALA A 126 0.17 17.29 -28.34
N VAL A 127 0.35 18.26 -27.43
CA VAL A 127 1.65 18.92 -27.19
C VAL A 127 2.73 17.90 -26.81
N ALA A 128 2.40 16.99 -25.88
CA ALA A 128 3.34 15.97 -25.44
C ALA A 128 3.66 14.95 -26.56
N GLY A 129 2.66 14.59 -27.37
CA GLY A 129 2.85 13.69 -28.53
C GLY A 129 3.68 14.32 -29.62
N GLU A 130 3.47 15.61 -29.92
CA GLU A 130 4.26 16.38 -30.90
C GLU A 130 5.72 16.58 -30.47
N ALA A 131 5.96 16.79 -29.17
CA ALA A 131 7.31 16.90 -28.62
C ALA A 131 7.98 15.54 -28.36
N GLY A 132 7.25 14.42 -28.50
CA GLY A 132 7.75 13.08 -28.23
C GLY A 132 8.15 12.84 -26.77
N VAL A 133 7.55 13.56 -25.82
CA VAL A 133 7.86 13.47 -24.38
C VAL A 133 6.79 12.69 -23.61
N PRO A 134 7.14 12.06 -22.46
CA PRO A 134 6.15 11.39 -21.62
C PRO A 134 5.06 12.34 -21.11
N PHE A 135 3.81 11.86 -21.07
CA PHE A 135 2.68 12.63 -20.54
C PHE A 135 2.21 12.07 -19.20
N PHE A 136 2.17 12.93 -18.18
CA PHE A 136 1.69 12.61 -16.84
C PHE A 136 0.35 13.31 -16.60
N SER A 137 -0.67 12.54 -16.22
CA SER A 137 -2.00 13.07 -15.92
C SER A 137 -2.37 12.79 -14.47
N ILE A 138 -2.70 13.85 -13.73
CA ILE A 138 -3.21 13.78 -12.35
C ILE A 138 -4.45 14.66 -12.29
N SER A 139 -5.50 14.18 -11.62
CA SER A 139 -6.66 15.02 -11.34
C SER A 139 -6.41 15.85 -10.09
N GLY A 140 -6.79 17.14 -10.10
CA GLY A 140 -6.72 17.99 -8.91
C GLY A 140 -7.52 17.43 -7.72
N SER A 141 -8.60 16.71 -8.00
CA SER A 141 -9.39 15.99 -6.98
C SER A 141 -8.59 14.93 -6.24
N ASP A 142 -7.56 14.35 -6.87
CA ASP A 142 -6.73 13.30 -6.26
C ASP A 142 -5.87 13.84 -5.11
N PHE A 143 -5.70 15.17 -5.03
CA PHE A 143 -4.96 15.83 -3.96
C PHE A 143 -5.83 16.21 -2.75
N VAL A 144 -7.15 16.19 -2.89
CA VAL A 144 -8.09 16.57 -1.84
C VAL A 144 -8.64 15.31 -1.17
N GLU A 145 -7.82 14.68 -0.31
CA GLU A 145 -8.28 13.63 0.59
C GLU A 145 -8.79 14.25 1.92
N MET A 146 -9.75 13.59 2.59
CA MET A 146 -10.33 14.03 3.88
C MET A 146 -9.31 14.14 5.02
N PHE A 147 -8.08 13.63 4.85
CA PHE A 147 -7.03 13.64 5.86
C PHE A 147 -5.94 14.64 5.49
N VAL A 148 -5.68 15.58 6.39
CA VAL A 148 -4.60 16.58 6.24
C VAL A 148 -3.25 15.85 6.27
N GLY A 149 -2.39 16.10 5.27
CA GLY A 149 -1.00 15.64 5.26
C GLY A 149 -0.68 14.41 4.39
N VAL A 150 -1.68 13.74 3.78
CA VAL A 150 -1.41 12.57 2.90
C VAL A 150 -1.20 12.96 1.43
N GLY A 151 -1.75 14.10 0.99
CA GLY A 151 -1.68 14.56 -0.41
C GLY A 151 -0.29 15.00 -0.88
N ALA A 152 0.52 15.61 -0.01
CA ALA A 152 1.84 16.14 -0.37
C ALA A 152 2.91 15.05 -0.62
N SER A 153 2.64 13.80 -0.21
CA SER A 153 3.60 12.68 -0.32
C SER A 153 3.47 11.85 -1.59
N ARG A 154 2.49 12.16 -2.45
CA ARG A 154 2.09 11.32 -3.59
C ARG A 154 2.60 11.81 -4.95
N VAL A 155 3.34 12.92 -4.99
CA VAL A 155 3.91 13.52 -6.21
C VAL A 155 5.41 13.73 -6.11
#